data_AF-A0A9C9PMH6-F1
#
_entry.id   AF-A0A9C9PMH6-F1
#
_cell.length_a   1.000
_cell.length_b   1.000
_cell.length_c   1.000
_cell.angle_alpha   90.00
_cell.angle_beta   90.00
_cell.angle_gamma   90.00
#
_symmetry.space_group_name_H-M   'P 1'
#
loop_
_entity.id
_entity.type
_entity.pdbx_description
1 polymer ?
#
loop_
_entity_poly.entity_id
_entity_poly.type
_entity_poly.pdbx_seq_one_letter_code
_entity_poly.pdbx_strand_id
1 'polypeptide(L)' 'MSKKPFIPLLVFDWDGTLMDSQARIVTRFQSAIADLDMEERSVAQIRHLIGLGAETVITTLFPNTSARTLSPSFF' A
#
# COMPACT_ATOMS: atom_id res chain seq x y z
N MET A 1 -34.80 27.74 7.39
CA MET A 1 -34.14 26.91 6.34
C MET A 1 -32.65 26.92 6.58
N SER A 2 -32.03 25.78 6.91
CA SER A 2 -30.58 25.69 7.04
C SER A 2 -29.97 25.63 5.63
N LYS A 3 -29.11 26.60 5.27
CA LYS A 3 -28.41 26.58 3.98
C LYS A 3 -27.41 25.44 3.98
N LYS A 4 -27.51 24.52 3.01
CA LYS A 4 -26.47 23.49 2.81
C LYS A 4 -25.14 24.16 2.43
N PRO A 5 -24.01 23.65 2.95
CA PRO A 5 -22.70 24.17 2.58
C PRO A 5 -22.42 23.94 1.09
N PHE A 6 -21.88 24.96 0.42
CA PHE A 6 -21.40 24.86 -0.96
C PHE A 6 -19.99 24.26 -0.94
N ILE A 7 -19.81 23.10 -1.58
CA ILE A 7 -18.51 22.43 -1.69
C ILE A 7 -18.07 22.51 -3.16
N PRO A 8 -17.09 23.36 -3.50
CA PRO A 8 -16.67 23.59 -4.88
C PRO A 8 -15.84 22.45 -5.48
N LEU A 9 -15.20 21.62 -4.64
CA LEU A 9 -14.40 20.47 -5.07
C LEU A 9 -14.39 19.40 -3.98
N LEU A 10 -14.47 18.15 -4.40
CA LEU A 10 -14.36 16.99 -3.54
C LEU A 10 -13.35 16.02 -4.19
N VAL A 11 -12.30 15.67 -3.46
CA VAL A 11 -11.28 14.71 -3.89
C VAL A 11 -11.42 13.46 -3.04
N PHE A 12 -11.39 12.31 -3.68
CA PHE A 12 -11.49 11.02 -3.03
C PHE A 12 -10.20 10.23 -3.24
N ASP A 13 -9.76 9.57 -2.18
CA ASP A 13 -8.79 8.50 -2.29
C ASP A 13 -9.45 7.27 -2.96
N TRP A 14 -8.63 6.36 -3.49
CA TRP A 14 -9.10 5.15 -4.16
C TRP A 14 -9.26 3.99 -3.18
N ASP A 15 -8.15 3.52 -2.60
CA ASP A 15 -8.06 2.27 -1.84
C ASP A 15 -8.57 2.41 -0.40
N GLY A 16 -9.73 1.83 -0.12
CA GLY A 16 -10.42 1.93 1.16
C GLY A 16 -11.37 3.14 1.27
N THR A 17 -11.47 3.96 0.22
CA THR A 17 -12.45 5.06 0.15
C THR A 17 -13.50 4.79 -0.92
N LEU A 18 -13.10 4.69 -2.20
CA LEU A 18 -14.02 4.34 -3.29
C LEU A 18 -14.10 2.84 -3.54
N MET A 19 -13.03 2.11 -3.19
CA MET A 19 -12.91 0.67 -3.39
C MET A 19 -12.54 -0.04 -2.09
N ASP A 20 -13.26 -1.11 -1.73
CA ASP A 20 -12.82 -2.03 -0.66
C ASP A 20 -11.74 -2.98 -1.19
N SER A 21 -10.54 -2.44 -1.37
CA SER A 21 -9.37 -3.14 -1.92
C SER A 21 -8.34 -3.52 -0.86
N GLN A 22 -8.43 -2.98 0.35
CA GLN A 22 -7.36 -3.04 1.34
C GLN A 22 -6.98 -4.48 1.72
N ALA A 23 -7.98 -5.34 1.96
CA ALA A 23 -7.75 -6.75 2.27
C ALA A 23 -7.02 -7.46 1.11
N ARG A 24 -7.41 -7.17 -0.14
CA ARG A 24 -6.78 -7.75 -1.32
C ARG A 24 -5.33 -7.27 -1.49
N ILE A 25 -5.05 -6.00 -1.23
CA ILE A 25 -3.68 -5.46 -1.24
C ILE A 25 -2.82 -6.19 -0.21
N VAL A 26 -3.31 -6.33 1.02
CA VAL A 26 -2.58 -7.03 2.09
C VAL A 26 -2.25 -8.47 1.70
N THR A 27 -3.24 -9.25 1.22
CA THR A 27 -3.01 -10.64 0.83
C THR A 27 -1.97 -10.76 -0.28
N ARG A 28 -2.02 -9.86 -1.28
CA ARG A 28 -1.06 -9.86 -2.39
C ARG A 28 0.34 -9.49 -1.92
N PHE A 29 0.45 -8.54 -1.00
CA PHE A 29 1.73 -8.14 -0.44
C PHE A 29 2.35 -9.28 0.37
N GLN A 30 1.58 -9.95 1.23
CA GLN A 30 2.04 -11.13 1.98
C GLN A 30 2.47 -12.26 1.03
N SER A 31 1.73 -12.48 -0.05
CA SER A 31 2.10 -13.48 -1.07
C SER A 31 3.46 -13.14 -1.71
N ALA A 32 3.68 -11.87 -2.08
CA ALA A 32 4.95 -11.44 -2.65
C ALA A 32 6.13 -11.56 -1.68
N ILE A 33 5.93 -11.26 -0.39
CA ILE A 33 6.95 -11.47 0.65
C ILE A 33 7.32 -12.96 0.74
N ALA A 34 6.32 -13.84 0.72
CA ALA A 34 6.52 -15.28 0.78
C ALA A 34 7.23 -15.81 -0.49
N ASP A 35 6.82 -15.35 -1.67
CA ASP A 35 7.43 -15.72 -2.96
C ASP A 35 8.92 -15.32 -3.04
N LEU A 36 9.31 -14.28 -2.31
CA LEU A 36 10.70 -13.78 -2.24
C LEU A 36 11.49 -14.34 -1.04
N ASP A 37 10.90 -15.26 -0.27
CA ASP A 37 11.49 -15.83 0.96
C ASP A 37 11.99 -14.74 1.94
N MET A 38 11.22 -13.65 2.06
CA MET A 38 11.52 -12.53 2.94
C MET A 38 10.84 -12.71 4.30
N GLU A 39 11.41 -12.07 5.33
CA GLU A 39 10.81 -12.09 6.68
C GLU A 39 9.41 -11.45 6.67
N GLU A 40 8.42 -12.21 7.17
CA GLU A 40 7.00 -11.82 7.16
C GLU A 40 6.76 -10.43 7.78
N ARG A 41 5.77 -9.70 7.25
CA ARG A 41 5.24 -8.48 7.85
C ARG A 41 3.79 -8.70 8.25
N SER A 42 3.40 -8.16 9.40
CA SER A 42 2.02 -8.27 9.87
C SER A 42 1.05 -7.52 8.95
N VAL A 43 -0.20 -8.01 8.92
CA VAL A 43 -1.32 -7.34 8.24
C VAL A 43 -1.43 -5.86 8.62
N ALA A 44 -1.21 -5.53 9.89
CA ALA A 44 -1.28 -4.15 10.37
C ALA A 44 -0.16 -3.27 9.81
N GLN A 45 1.08 -3.79 9.74
CA GLN A 45 2.21 -3.08 9.15
C GLN A 45 1.97 -2.77 7.66
N ILE A 46 1.45 -3.74 6.90
CA ILE A 46 1.15 -3.55 5.48
C ILE A 46 -0.02 -2.59 5.27
N ARG A 47 -1.11 -2.77 6.02
CA ARG A 47 -2.32 -1.94 5.89
C ARG A 47 -2.06 -0.46 6.19
N HIS A 48 -1.17 -0.15 7.14
CA HIS A 48 -0.86 1.23 7.49
C HIS A 48 -0.16 2.01 6.37
N LEU A 49 0.38 1.31 5.37
CA LEU A 49 1.16 1.90 4.29
C LEU A 49 0.38 1.99 2.96
N ILE A 50 -0.88 1.57 2.93
CA ILE A 50 -1.76 1.70 1.76
C ILE A 50 -1.96 3.19 1.44
N GLY A 51 -1.84 3.54 0.16
CA GLY A 51 -1.88 4.93 -0.31
C GLY A 51 -0.52 5.63 -0.35
N LEU A 52 0.55 5.00 0.14
CA LEU A 52 1.92 5.51 -0.02
C LEU A 52 2.57 5.00 -1.32
N GLY A 53 3.60 5.72 -1.77
CA GLY A 53 4.41 5.30 -2.91
C GLY A 53 5.18 4.01 -2.61
N ALA A 54 5.32 3.13 -3.62
CA ALA A 54 5.92 1.80 -3.45
C ALA A 54 7.31 1.82 -2.80
N GLU A 55 8.17 2.77 -3.17
CA GLU A 55 9.51 2.92 -2.57
C GLU A 55 9.42 3.21 -1.06
N THR A 56 8.52 4.10 -0.64
CA THR A 56 8.27 4.40 0.77
C THR A 56 7.78 3.17 1.51
N VAL A 57 6.86 2.40 0.92
CA VAL A 57 6.36 1.15 1.51
C VAL A 57 7.50 0.16 1.71
N ILE A 58 8.30 -0.09 0.68
CA ILE A 58 9.39 -1.07 0.70
C ILE A 58 10.46 -0.65 1.71
N THR A 59 10.92 0.59 1.68
CA THR A 59 11.97 1.07 2.59
C THR A 59 11.50 1.12 4.05
N THR A 60 10.20 1.34 4.30
CA THR A 60 9.63 1.27 5.65
C THR A 60 9.54 -0.17 6.16
N LEU A 61 9.09 -1.10 5.31
CA LEU A 61 8.94 -2.50 5.71
C LEU A 61 10.27 -3.25 5.73
N PHE A 62 11.19 -2.92 4.84
CA PHE A 62 12.45 -3.65 4.64
C PHE A 62 13.64 -2.66 4.55
N PRO A 63 13.99 -1.99 5.66
CA PRO A 63 14.98 -0.92 5.67
C PRO A 63 16.39 -1.38 5.27
N ASN A 64 16.69 -2.67 5.40
CA ASN A 64 17.99 -3.26 5.05
C ASN A 64 18.02 -3.86 3.64
N THR A 65 16.92 -3.78 2.89
CA THR A 65 16.85 -4.28 1.52
C THR A 65 17.05 -3.10 0.56
N SER A 66 18.14 -3.12 -0.21
CA SER A 66 18.32 -2.08 -1.23
C SER A 66 17.25 -2.25 -2.32
N ALA A 67 16.59 -1.16 -2.74
CA ALA A 67 15.56 -1.21 -3.78
C ALA A 67 16.09 -1.81 -5.10
N ARG A 68 17.41 -1.77 -5.32
CA ARG A 68 18.10 -2.39 -6.45
C ARG A 68 18.12 -3.93 -6.38
N THR A 69 18.03 -4.52 -5.19
CA THR A 69 18.00 -5.98 -4.99
C THR A 69 16.65 -6.60 -5.40
N LEU A 70 15.58 -5.82 -5.48
CA LEU A 70 14.23 -6.28 -5.84
C LEU A 70 13.90 -6.14 -7.33
N SER A 71 14.88 -5.84 -8.18
CA SER A 71 14.70 -5.95 -9.63
C SER A 71 14.60 -7.43 -9.99
N PRO A 72 13.49 -7.90 -10.58
CA PRO A 72 13.52 -9.17 -11.28
C PRO A 72 14.58 -9.04 -12.37
N SER A 73 15.47 -10.02 -12.49
CA SER A 73 16.38 -10.16 -13.64
C SER A 73 15.64 -10.50 -14.95
N PHE A 74 14.40 -10.05 -15.09
CA PHE A 74 13.53 -10.30 -16.23
C PHE A 74 13.09 -8.98 -16.86
N PHE A 75 14.08 -8.24 -17.36
CA PHE A 75 14.07 -7.60 -18.68
C PHE A 75 15.48 -7.67 -19.25
#